data_AF-A0A2L2YQC9-F1
#
_entry.id   AF-A0A2L2YQC9-F1
#
_cell.length_a   1.000
_cell.length_b   1.000
_cell.length_c   1.000
_cell.angle_alpha   90.00
_cell.angle_beta   90.00
_cell.angle_gamma   90.00
#
_symmetry.space_group_name_H-M   'P 1'
#
loop_
_entity.id
_entity.type
_entity.pdbx_description
1 polymer ?
#
loop_
_entity_poly.entity_id
_entity_poly.type
_entity_poly.pdbx_seq_one_letter_code
_entity_poly.pdbx_strand_id
1 'polypeptide(L)'
;AWWGGWWERLIGVVKRNQDNIINVRIGDIVLLQEDVRPRHMWKKARVVNLHEGRDGKIRSCELRVYGHNITRPVALVIPLEVDQGGEDVEV
;
A
#
# COMPACT_ATOMS: atom_id res chain seq x y z
N ALA A 1 1.11 -31.77 -15.07
CA ALA A 1 1.90 -31.04 -14.07
C ALA A 1 1.03 -29.97 -13.44
N TRP A 2 0.39 -30.29 -12.32
CA TRP A 2 -0.06 -29.26 -11.38
C TRP A 2 1.22 -28.72 -10.73
N TRP A 3 1.26 -27.50 -10.18
CA TRP A 3 2.40 -26.87 -9.51
C TRP A 3 3.38 -26.02 -10.35
N GLY A 4 3.91 -26.48 -11.49
CA GLY A 4 5.01 -25.80 -12.23
C GLY A 4 4.66 -24.54 -13.03
N GLY A 5 3.61 -23.82 -12.64
CA GLY A 5 3.22 -22.57 -13.30
C GLY A 5 2.27 -21.71 -12.46
N TRP A 6 1.60 -22.34 -11.49
CA TRP A 6 0.74 -21.67 -10.52
C TRP A 6 1.54 -21.07 -9.38
N TRP A 7 2.55 -21.79 -8.86
CA TRP A 7 3.43 -21.29 -7.81
C TRP A 7 4.30 -20.12 -8.30
N GLU A 8 4.83 -20.16 -9.52
CA GLU A 8 5.54 -19.02 -10.11
C GLU A 8 4.62 -17.82 -10.35
N ARG A 9 3.35 -18.05 -10.73
CA ARG A 9 2.35 -16.98 -10.84
C ARG A 9 2.02 -16.35 -9.50
N LEU A 10 1.90 -17.16 -8.43
CA LEU A 10 1.69 -16.69 -7.06
C LEU A 10 2.89 -15.87 -6.56
N ILE A 11 4.10 -16.39 -6.73
CA ILE A 11 5.33 -15.64 -6.42
C ILE A 11 5.40 -14.34 -7.23
N GLY A 12 5.00 -14.37 -8.50
CA GLY A 12 4.95 -13.19 -9.36
C GLY A 12 3.97 -12.11 -8.89
N VAL A 13 2.85 -12.50 -8.26
CA VAL A 13 1.91 -11.56 -7.62
C VAL A 13 2.53 -10.93 -6.38
N VAL A 14 3.20 -11.72 -5.54
CA VAL A 14 3.87 -11.20 -4.33
C VAL A 14 5.05 -10.28 -4.70
N LYS A 15 5.85 -10.64 -5.72
CA LYS A 15 6.95 -9.80 -6.23
C LYS A 15 6.48 -8.47 -6.79
N ARG A 16 5.37 -8.45 -7.55
CA ARG A 16 4.80 -7.18 -8.07
C ARG A 16 4.35 -6.23 -6.97
N ASN A 17 3.89 -6.74 -5.83
CA ASN A 17 3.61 -5.90 -4.66
C ASN A 17 4.91 -5.35 -4.05
N GLN A 18 5.99 -6.14 -4.04
CA GLN A 18 7.30 -5.72 -3.53
C GLN A 18 7.92 -4.58 -4.36
N ASP A 19 7.77 -4.59 -5.68
CA ASP A 19 8.34 -3.55 -6.54
C ASP A 19 7.62 -2.19 -6.38
N ASN A 20 6.31 -2.21 -6.08
CA ASN A 20 5.54 -1.00 -5.77
C ASN A 20 5.94 -0.35 -4.43
N ILE A 21 6.46 -1.13 -3.46
CA ILE A 21 6.98 -0.61 -2.18
C ILE A 21 8.15 0.35 -2.41
N ILE A 22 8.90 0.20 -3.51
CA ILE A 22 10.13 0.95 -3.76
C ILE A 22 9.85 2.42 -4.07
N ASN A 23 8.63 2.77 -4.49
CA ASN A 23 8.31 4.11 -5.00
C ASN A 23 7.29 4.90 -4.17
N VAL A 24 6.88 4.44 -2.99
CA VAL A 24 5.95 5.18 -2.14
C VAL A 24 6.60 6.45 -1.58
N ARG A 25 5.93 7.59 -1.73
CA ARG A 25 6.38 8.92 -1.27
C ARG A 25 5.38 9.54 -0.31
N ILE A 26 5.87 10.48 0.48
CA ILE A 26 4.99 11.33 1.31
C ILE A 26 4.07 12.12 0.40
N GLY A 27 2.79 12.14 0.73
CA GLY A 27 1.74 12.79 -0.05
C GLY A 27 0.98 11.85 -0.99
N ASP A 28 1.51 10.67 -1.30
CA ASP A 28 0.86 9.71 -2.19
C ASP A 28 -0.47 9.23 -1.63
N ILE A 29 -1.41 8.98 -2.54
CA ILE A 29 -2.70 8.36 -2.22
C ILE A 29 -2.57 6.85 -2.44
N VAL A 30 -2.99 6.09 -1.45
CA VAL A 30 -2.79 4.64 -1.39
C VAL A 30 -4.07 3.93 -0.97
N LEU A 31 -4.20 2.66 -1.36
CA LEU A 31 -5.21 1.74 -0.81
C LEU A 31 -4.60 0.89 0.29
N LEU A 32 -5.33 0.76 1.40
CA LEU A 32 -4.96 -0.11 2.49
C LEU A 32 -5.54 -1.51 2.28
N GLN A 33 -4.68 -2.49 2.06
CA GLN A 33 -5.06 -3.90 2.00
C GLN A 33 -5.49 -4.38 3.39
N GLU A 34 -6.74 -4.85 3.48
CA GLU A 34 -7.30 -5.50 4.67
C GLU A 34 -7.78 -6.90 4.30
N ASP A 35 -7.36 -7.93 5.04
CA ASP A 35 -7.69 -9.33 4.73
C ASP A 35 -9.19 -9.65 4.86
N VAL A 36 -9.87 -8.96 5.78
CA VAL A 36 -11.28 -9.20 6.10
C VAL A 36 -12.22 -8.51 5.10
N ARG A 37 -11.75 -7.49 4.37
CA ARG A 37 -12.58 -6.74 3.43
C ARG A 37 -12.21 -7.05 1.98
N PRO A 38 -13.19 -7.23 1.08
CA PRO A 38 -12.91 -7.40 -0.33
C PRO A 38 -12.26 -6.13 -0.90
N ARG A 39 -11.46 -6.29 -1.96
CA ARG A 39 -10.59 -5.24 -2.52
C ARG A 39 -11.29 -3.91 -2.86
N HIS A 40 -12.55 -3.96 -3.28
CA HIS A 40 -13.32 -2.76 -3.62
C HIS A 40 -13.77 -1.95 -2.39
N MET A 41 -13.63 -2.50 -1.18
CA MET A 41 -13.90 -1.83 0.11
C MET A 41 -12.62 -1.44 0.86
N TRP A 42 -11.45 -1.59 0.24
CA TRP A 42 -10.20 -1.16 0.84
C TRP A 42 -10.18 0.36 1.01
N LYS A 43 -9.73 0.81 2.19
CA LYS A 43 -9.75 2.23 2.54
C LYS A 43 -8.70 2.97 1.73
N LYS A 44 -9.07 4.16 1.25
CA LYS A 44 -8.12 5.11 0.69
C LYS A 44 -7.43 5.87 1.83
N ALA A 45 -6.14 6.12 1.68
CA ALA A 45 -5.33 6.82 2.65
C ALA A 45 -4.32 7.74 1.96
N ARG A 46 -3.84 8.74 2.70
CA ARG A 46 -2.71 9.57 2.26
C ARG A 46 -1.48 9.25 3.09
N VAL A 47 -0.32 9.08 2.46
CA VAL A 47 0.96 8.88 3.16
C VAL A 47 1.38 10.20 3.80
N VAL A 48 1.53 10.19 5.12
CA VAL A 48 1.97 11.37 5.91
C VAL A 48 3.45 11.26 6.26
N ASN A 49 3.92 10.05 6.57
CA ASN A 49 5.30 9.82 6.96
C ASN A 49 5.79 8.43 6.54
N LEU A 50 7.10 8.26 6.41
CA LEU A 50 7.77 7.02 6.01
C LEU A 50 8.82 6.65 7.06
N HIS A 51 8.80 5.40 7.52
CA HIS A 51 9.75 4.90 8.50
C HIS A 51 10.70 3.90 7.85
N GLU A 52 11.96 4.29 7.82
CA GLU A 52 13.08 3.46 7.38
C GLU A 52 13.55 2.50 8.48
N GLY A 53 14.01 1.32 8.06
CA GLY A 53 14.76 0.41 8.93
C GLY A 53 16.24 0.74 8.95
N ARG A 54 17.00 -0.02 9.75
CA ARG A 54 18.47 0.13 9.88
C ARG A 54 19.26 -0.05 8.58
N ASP A 55 18.68 -0.71 7.58
CA ASP A 55 19.26 -0.94 6.25
C ASP A 55 18.84 0.14 5.22
N GLY A 56 18.22 1.23 5.65
CA GLY A 56 17.75 2.33 4.79
C GLY A 56 16.51 1.98 3.96
N LYS A 57 15.87 0.83 4.20
CA LYS A 57 14.65 0.43 3.48
C LYS A 57 13.39 0.83 4.24
N ILE A 58 12.43 1.42 3.53
CA ILE A 58 11.12 1.75 4.08
C ILE A 58 10.34 0.46 4.32
N ARG A 59 9.92 0.22 5.57
CA ARG A 59 9.11 -0.96 5.96
C ARG A 59 7.74 -0.60 6.46
N SER A 60 7.57 0.59 7.01
CA SER A 60 6.26 1.08 7.48
C SER A 60 6.05 2.52 7.09
N CYS A 61 4.79 2.90 6.97
CA CYS A 61 4.36 4.25 6.67
C CYS A 61 3.24 4.65 7.63
N GLU A 62 3.18 5.94 7.93
CA GLU A 62 2.07 6.57 8.63
C GLU A 62 1.10 7.11 7.59
N LEU A 63 -0.17 6.76 7.75
CA LEU A 63 -1.24 7.04 6.82
C LEU A 63 -2.34 7.86 7.48
N ARG A 64 -2.84 8.88 6.80
CA ARG A 64 -4.05 9.61 7.17
C ARG A 64 -5.26 8.93 6.53
N VAL A 65 -6.20 8.49 7.35
CA VAL A 65 -7.45 7.82 6.95
C VAL A 65 -8.59 8.45 7.73
N TYR A 66 -9.56 9.07 7.04
CA TYR A 66 -10.74 9.70 7.66
C TYR A 66 -10.41 10.59 8.87
N GLY A 67 -9.38 11.43 8.78
CA GLY A 67 -9.00 12.30 9.90
C GLY A 67 -8.23 11.63 11.04
N HIS A 68 -7.85 10.35 10.90
CA HIS A 68 -7.03 9.63 11.88
C HIS A 68 -5.72 9.15 11.28
N ASN A 69 -4.67 9.06 12.09
CA ASN A 69 -3.38 8.53 11.67
C ASN A 69 -3.28 7.05 12.06
N ILE A 70 -2.84 6.22 11.12
CA ILE A 70 -2.58 4.80 11.34
C ILE A 70 -1.22 4.42 10.78
N THR A 71 -0.49 3.53 11.46
CA THR A 71 0.79 3.00 10.97
C THR A 71 0.58 1.62 10.38
N ARG A 72 1.08 1.40 9.16
CA ARG A 72 0.96 0.12 8.45
C ARG A 72 2.26 -0.26 7.75
N PRO A 73 2.57 -1.56 7.65
CA PRO A 73 3.64 -2.05 6.78
C PRO A 73 3.39 -1.62 5.34
N VAL A 74 4.41 -1.17 4.63
CA VAL A 74 4.27 -0.73 3.23
C VAL A 74 3.84 -1.88 2.32
N ALA A 75 4.12 -3.14 2.70
CA ALA A 75 3.65 -4.32 1.98
C ALA A 75 2.11 -4.47 1.92
N LEU A 76 1.37 -3.79 2.82
CA LEU A 76 -0.09 -3.78 2.83
C LEU A 76 -0.66 -2.50 2.21
N VAL A 77 0.18 -1.72 1.55
CA VAL A 77 -0.16 -0.42 0.98
C VAL A 77 0.06 -0.46 -0.52
N ILE A 78 -0.98 -0.11 -1.26
CA ILE A 78 -0.95 -0.14 -2.73
C ILE A 78 -1.05 1.29 -3.23
N PRO A 79 0.01 1.85 -3.84
CA PRO A 79 -0.02 3.20 -4.39
C PRO A 79 -0.99 3.31 -5.56
N LEU A 80 -1.72 4.42 -5.62
CA LEU A 80 -2.59 4.77 -6.74
C LEU A 80 -1.88 5.81 -7.61
N GLU A 81 -1.85 5.59 -8.92
CA GLU A 81 -1.40 6.57 -9.92
C GLU A 81 -2.51 7.60 -10.15
N VAL A 82 -2.76 8.45 -9.16
CA VAL A 82 -3.74 9.54 -9.25
C VAL A 82 -3.02 10.88 -9.28
N ASP A 83 -3.44 11.77 -10.18
CA ASP A 83 -3.05 13.18 -10.12
C ASP A 83 -3.54 13.77 -8.80
N GLN A 84 -2.72 14.63 -8.20
CA GLN A 84 -2.85 15.15 -6.83
C GLN A 84 -4.02 16.14 -6.64
N GLY A 85 -5.15 15.93 -7.30
CA GLY A 85 -6.40 16.65 -7.09
C GLY A 85 -7.21 16.00 -5.98
N GLY A 86 -6.91 16.35 -4.72
CA GLY A 86 -7.62 15.84 -3.56
C GLY A 86 -9.07 16.32 -3.49
N GLU A 87 -9.96 15.45 -3.04
CA GLU A 87 -11.21 15.85 -2.39
C GLU A 87 -11.39 15.00 -1.14
N ASP A 88 -11.39 15.70 -0.01
CA ASP A 88 -11.70 15.19 1.31
C ASP A 88 -13.23 14.98 1.37
N VAL A 89 -13.69 13.74 1.21
CA VAL A 89 -15.10 13.41 1.51
C VAL A 89 -15.19 13.11 3.00
N GLU A 90 -15.23 14.17 3.79
CA GLU A 90 -15.84 14.13 5.12
C GLU A 90 -17.36 14.23 4.92
N VAL A 91 -18.08 13.16 5.28
CA VAL A 91 -19.55 13.13 5.42
C VAL A 91 -19.93 13.13 6.90
#